data_AF-A0A2P2L7M9-F1
#
_entry.id   AF-A0A2P2L7M9-F1
#
_cell.length_a   1.000
_cell.length_b   1.000
_cell.length_c   1.000
_cell.angle_alpha   90.00
_cell.angle_beta   90.00
_cell.angle_gamma   90.00
#
_symmetry.space_group_name_H-M   'P 1'
#
loop_
_entity.id
_entity.type
_entity.pdbx_description
1 polymer ?
#
loop_
_entity_poly.entity_id
_entity_poly.type
_entity_poly.pdbx_seq_one_letter_code
_entity_poly.pdbx_strand_id
1 'polypeptide(L)'
;MYLFYSTILLSLCAWTLWLQTYEKVATAFKLEEDVVIANLDADKYKDLAEKYGVSGYPTLKFFPRNNKAGEEYEGGRQLEDFVTFINEKCGTSRDAKGQLTSKAGIIESLDALVKEFVAASNDEKKAVFSQIEEEIGKLEGSTARYGKIYLKAAKNCMEKGADYAKNEVQRLERILGKSVSPAKADEFTLKKNILIAFA
;
A
#
# COMPACT_ATOMS: atom_id res chain seq x y z
N MET A 1 2.41 -4.92 -27.83
CA MET A 1 2.37 -4.06 -26.62
C MET A 1 2.71 -4.96 -25.45
N TYR A 2 4.02 -5.12 -25.22
CA TYR A 2 4.62 -6.08 -24.29
C TYR A 2 5.02 -5.32 -23.03
N LEU A 3 4.60 -5.77 -21.84
CA LEU A 3 5.21 -5.46 -20.53
C LEU A 3 4.46 -6.25 -19.45
N PHE A 4 4.83 -7.52 -19.27
CA PHE A 4 4.47 -8.28 -18.06
C PHE A 4 5.41 -7.84 -16.93
N TYR A 5 4.97 -6.92 -16.08
CA TYR A 5 5.54 -6.71 -14.75
C TYR A 5 4.95 -7.78 -13.84
N SER A 6 5.79 -8.70 -13.38
CA SER A 6 5.33 -10.03 -12.97
C SER A 6 6.07 -10.49 -11.74
N THR A 7 5.46 -10.38 -10.55
CA THR A 7 5.91 -11.12 -9.36
C THR A 7 5.30 -12.52 -9.47
N ILE A 8 6.11 -13.52 -9.83
CA ILE A 8 5.63 -14.86 -10.15
C ILE A 8 5.89 -15.80 -8.98
N LEU A 9 4.81 -16.26 -8.34
CA LEU A 9 4.84 -17.45 -7.51
C LEU A 9 4.30 -18.63 -8.31
N LEU A 10 5.19 -19.54 -8.69
CA LEU A 10 4.92 -20.74 -9.51
C LEU A 10 4.78 -21.97 -8.60
N SER A 11 3.62 -22.63 -8.68
CA SER A 11 3.39 -23.90 -7.98
C SER A 11 2.44 -24.79 -8.80
N LEU A 12 2.93 -25.96 -9.25
CA LEU A 12 2.09 -27.06 -9.72
C LEU A 12 2.46 -28.39 -9.05
N CYS A 13 1.40 -29.11 -8.68
CA CYS A 13 1.29 -30.54 -8.36
C CYS A 13 2.01 -31.12 -7.13
N ALA A 14 1.53 -30.71 -5.97
CA ALA A 14 0.74 -31.52 -5.04
C ALA A 14 0.01 -30.51 -4.13
N TRP A 15 -0.81 -30.89 -3.16
CA TRP A 15 -1.28 -29.98 -2.09
C TRP A 15 -2.39 -28.96 -2.43
N THR A 16 -3.63 -29.29 -2.05
CA THR A 16 -4.81 -28.40 -2.04
C THR A 16 -4.71 -27.22 -1.05
N LEU A 17 -3.79 -27.28 -0.08
CA LEU A 17 -3.67 -26.27 0.99
C LEU A 17 -2.94 -24.98 0.56
N TRP A 18 -1.92 -25.08 -0.30
CA TRP A 18 -1.11 -23.90 -0.68
C TRP A 18 -1.82 -23.00 -1.67
N LEU A 19 -2.58 -23.58 -2.59
CA LEU A 19 -3.31 -22.81 -3.61
C LEU A 19 -4.26 -21.79 -2.95
N GLN A 20 -4.93 -22.20 -1.88
CA GLN A 20 -5.83 -21.31 -1.12
C GLN A 20 -5.09 -20.13 -0.49
N THR A 21 -3.85 -20.32 -0.02
CA THR A 21 -3.04 -19.23 0.54
C THR A 21 -2.66 -18.23 -0.55
N TYR A 22 -2.22 -18.69 -1.71
CA TYR A 22 -1.84 -17.81 -2.82
C TYR A 22 -3.02 -17.03 -3.39
N GLU A 23 -4.19 -17.66 -3.50
CA GLU A 23 -5.42 -16.97 -3.93
C GLU A 23 -5.82 -15.87 -2.93
N LYS A 24 -5.65 -16.11 -1.63
CA LYS A 24 -5.88 -15.09 -0.59
C LYS A 24 -4.88 -13.94 -0.69
N VAL A 25 -3.59 -14.22 -0.91
CA VAL A 25 -2.57 -13.19 -1.15
C VAL A 25 -2.93 -12.36 -2.39
N ALA A 26 -3.26 -13.01 -3.51
CA ALA A 26 -3.65 -12.33 -4.74
C ALA A 26 -4.90 -11.46 -4.53
N THR A 27 -5.87 -11.94 -3.75
CA THR A 27 -7.07 -11.17 -3.39
C THR A 27 -6.73 -9.98 -2.50
N ALA A 28 -5.83 -10.15 -1.53
CA ALA A 28 -5.43 -9.10 -0.61
C ALA A 28 -4.76 -7.93 -1.34
N PHE A 29 -3.91 -8.20 -2.33
CA PHE A 29 -3.17 -7.18 -3.08
C PHE A 29 -3.83 -6.75 -4.39
N LYS A 30 -5.05 -7.22 -4.69
CA LYS A 30 -5.76 -6.92 -5.95
C LYS A 30 -5.95 -5.42 -6.24
N LEU A 31 -6.03 -4.61 -5.18
CA LEU A 31 -6.26 -3.17 -5.28
C LEU A 31 -4.95 -2.36 -5.35
N GLU A 32 -3.78 -3.01 -5.21
CA GLU A 32 -2.49 -2.36 -5.41
C GLU A 32 -2.11 -2.35 -6.89
N GLU A 33 -2.02 -1.17 -7.49
CA GLU A 33 -1.67 -1.01 -8.91
C GLU A 33 -0.22 -1.45 -9.20
N ASP A 34 0.67 -1.30 -8.23
CA ASP A 34 2.10 -1.59 -8.35
C ASP A 34 2.47 -3.04 -7.99
N VAL A 35 1.52 -3.85 -7.49
CA VAL A 35 1.75 -5.24 -7.09
C VAL A 35 0.94 -6.19 -7.96
N VAL A 36 1.65 -7.07 -8.66
CA VAL A 36 1.04 -8.14 -9.47
C VAL A 36 1.44 -9.48 -8.90
N ILE A 37 0.46 -10.28 -8.50
CA ILE A 37 0.64 -11.67 -8.09
C ILE A 37 0.26 -12.56 -9.26
N ALA A 38 1.24 -13.30 -9.80
CA ALA A 38 1.05 -14.16 -10.95
C ALA A 38 1.40 -15.62 -10.63
N ASN A 39 0.67 -16.53 -11.28
CA ASN A 39 0.98 -17.95 -11.34
C ASN A 39 1.31 -18.30 -12.80
N LEU A 40 2.36 -19.09 -13.00
CA LEU A 40 2.76 -19.62 -14.31
C LEU A 40 2.77 -21.15 -14.22
N ASP A 41 2.59 -21.82 -15.35
CA ASP A 41 2.73 -23.27 -15.47
C ASP A 41 4.09 -23.57 -16.13
N ALA A 42 5.11 -23.89 -15.33
CA ALA A 42 6.47 -24.11 -15.85
C ALA A 42 6.61 -25.39 -16.69
N ASP A 43 5.71 -26.37 -16.55
CA ASP A 43 5.73 -27.57 -17.38
C ASP A 43 5.27 -27.25 -18.81
N LYS A 44 4.32 -26.31 -18.95
CA LYS A 44 3.91 -25.76 -20.25
C LYS A 44 4.92 -24.77 -20.82
N TYR A 45 5.55 -23.95 -19.97
CA TYR A 45 6.45 -22.86 -20.37
C TYR A 45 7.91 -23.13 -19.97
N LYS A 46 8.50 -24.20 -20.52
CA LYS A 46 9.84 -24.67 -20.16
C LYS A 46 10.94 -23.64 -20.42
N ASP A 47 10.87 -22.89 -21.53
CA ASP A 47 11.85 -21.85 -21.85
C ASP A 47 11.95 -20.76 -20.76
N LEU A 48 10.80 -20.40 -20.16
CA LEU A 48 10.76 -19.44 -19.05
C LEU A 48 11.27 -20.06 -17.76
N ALA A 49 10.91 -21.31 -17.49
CA ALA A 49 11.39 -22.05 -16.32
C ALA A 49 12.93 -22.16 -16.32
N GLU A 50 13.53 -22.54 -17.45
CA GLU A 50 14.98 -22.62 -17.61
C GLU A 50 15.65 -21.24 -17.49
N LYS A 51 15.09 -20.21 -18.16
CA LYS A 51 15.61 -18.83 -18.09
C LYS A 51 15.70 -18.30 -16.66
N TYR A 52 14.72 -18.61 -15.82
CA TYR A 52 14.69 -18.16 -14.43
C TYR A 52 15.24 -19.19 -13.44
N GLY A 53 15.81 -20.31 -13.91
CA GLY A 53 16.46 -21.31 -13.07
C GLY A 53 15.51 -22.10 -12.16
N VAL A 54 14.30 -22.40 -12.62
CA VAL A 54 13.33 -23.20 -11.87
C VAL A 54 13.72 -24.69 -11.96
N SER A 55 14.32 -25.23 -10.90
CA SER A 55 14.77 -26.63 -10.84
C SER A 55 13.81 -27.58 -10.12
N GLY A 56 12.85 -27.04 -9.37
CA GLY A 56 11.87 -27.81 -8.60
C GLY A 56 10.61 -27.00 -8.27
N TYR A 57 9.56 -27.68 -7.85
CA TYR A 57 8.28 -27.06 -7.54
C TYR A 57 7.89 -27.23 -6.06
N PRO A 58 7.22 -26.25 -5.45
CA PRO A 58 7.00 -24.88 -5.94
C PRO A 58 8.25 -24.00 -5.80
N THR A 59 8.50 -23.12 -6.78
CA THR A 59 9.56 -22.10 -6.73
C THR A 59 8.93 -20.71 -6.76
N LEU A 60 9.31 -19.87 -5.82
CA LEU A 60 8.72 -18.55 -5.59
C LEU A 60 9.75 -17.48 -5.92
N LYS A 61 9.41 -16.56 -6.83
CA LYS A 61 10.32 -15.50 -7.25
C LYS A 61 9.68 -14.13 -7.15
N PHE A 62 10.42 -13.20 -6.54
CA PHE A 62 10.06 -11.81 -6.43
C PHE A 62 10.75 -10.99 -7.53
N PHE A 63 10.02 -10.10 -8.20
CA PHE A 63 10.58 -9.30 -9.30
C PHE A 63 10.34 -7.82 -9.01
N PRO A 64 11.31 -7.10 -8.42
CA PRO A 64 11.16 -5.67 -8.22
C PRO A 64 11.31 -4.91 -9.54
N ARG A 65 10.81 -3.68 -9.58
CA ARG A 65 10.76 -2.84 -10.79
C ARG A 65 12.10 -2.71 -11.52
N ASN A 66 13.19 -2.70 -10.76
CA ASN A 66 14.57 -2.52 -11.19
C ASN A 66 15.33 -3.84 -11.46
N ASN A 67 14.79 -5.00 -11.07
CA ASN A 67 15.44 -6.30 -11.28
C ASN A 67 14.53 -7.28 -12.03
N LYS A 68 14.83 -7.46 -13.31
CA LYS A 68 14.12 -8.42 -14.18
C LYS A 68 14.64 -9.85 -14.05
N ALA A 69 15.77 -10.08 -13.40
CA ALA A 69 16.28 -11.43 -13.16
C ALA A 69 15.47 -12.15 -12.05
N GLY A 70 14.81 -11.38 -11.20
CA GLY A 70 14.07 -11.88 -10.05
C GLY A 70 15.00 -12.26 -8.90
N GLU A 71 14.43 -12.29 -7.70
CA GLU A 71 15.03 -12.72 -6.45
C GLU A 71 14.27 -13.95 -5.96
N GLU A 72 14.98 -14.90 -5.36
CA GLU A 72 14.32 -16.06 -4.76
C GLU A 72 13.65 -15.67 -3.45
N TYR A 73 12.43 -16.16 -3.24
CA TYR A 73 11.72 -15.95 -1.99
C TYR A 73 12.02 -17.09 -1.01
N GLU A 74 12.74 -16.76 0.06
CA GLU A 74 13.13 -17.70 1.12
C GLU A 74 12.28 -17.56 2.39
N GLY A 75 11.26 -16.69 2.36
CA GLY A 75 10.45 -16.38 3.53
C GLY A 75 9.51 -17.51 3.94
N GLY A 76 8.81 -17.26 5.04
CA GLY A 76 7.74 -18.12 5.54
C GLY A 76 6.63 -18.27 4.51
N ARG A 77 5.84 -19.32 4.68
CA ARG A 77 4.98 -19.85 3.62
C ARG A 77 3.50 -19.69 4.00
N GLN A 78 3.21 -18.99 5.10
CA GLN A 78 1.87 -18.61 5.54
C GLN A 78 1.43 -17.31 4.87
N LEU A 79 0.12 -17.02 4.94
CA LEU A 79 -0.48 -15.83 4.35
C LEU A 79 0.18 -14.55 4.91
N GLU A 80 0.41 -14.50 6.21
CA GLU A 80 0.98 -13.38 6.94
C GLU A 80 2.44 -13.12 6.54
N ASP A 81 3.21 -14.17 6.25
CA ASP A 81 4.60 -14.07 5.82
C ASP A 81 4.68 -13.39 4.43
N PHE A 82 3.83 -13.81 3.50
CA PHE A 82 3.75 -13.18 2.17
C PHE A 82 3.31 -11.73 2.25
N VAL A 83 2.29 -11.44 3.06
CA VAL A 83 1.79 -10.07 3.25
C VAL A 83 2.90 -9.17 3.81
N THR A 84 3.63 -9.65 4.80
CA THR A 84 4.76 -8.92 5.41
C THR A 84 5.84 -8.65 4.37
N PHE A 85 6.27 -9.68 3.64
CA PHE A 85 7.30 -9.54 2.60
C PHE A 85 6.89 -8.55 1.50
N ILE A 86 5.66 -8.64 0.99
CA ILE A 86 5.16 -7.74 -0.05
C ILE A 86 5.07 -6.30 0.48
N ASN A 87 4.57 -6.10 1.71
CA ASN A 87 4.53 -4.77 2.31
C ASN A 87 5.92 -4.15 2.46
N GLU A 88 6.91 -4.93 2.90
CA GLU A 88 8.29 -4.46 3.05
C GLU A 88 8.96 -4.14 1.70
N LYS A 89 8.79 -5.01 0.70
CA LYS A 89 9.45 -4.86 -0.60
C LYS A 89 8.77 -3.85 -1.53
N CYS A 90 7.45 -3.72 -1.44
CA CYS A 90 6.65 -2.86 -2.30
C CYS A 90 6.23 -1.54 -1.63
N GLY A 91 6.49 -1.36 -0.32
CA GLY A 91 6.06 -0.19 0.42
C GLY A 91 4.54 -0.09 0.61
N THR A 92 3.85 -1.23 0.52
CA THR A 92 2.40 -1.30 0.76
C THR A 92 2.10 -1.51 2.24
N SER A 93 0.83 -1.43 2.63
CA SER A 93 0.44 -1.53 4.04
C SER A 93 -0.89 -2.25 4.20
N ARG A 94 -0.97 -3.50 3.71
CA ARG A 94 -2.17 -4.35 3.80
C ARG A 94 -2.08 -5.41 4.88
N ASP A 95 -3.23 -5.82 5.40
CA ASP A 95 -3.36 -6.99 6.27
C ASP A 95 -3.71 -8.26 5.47
N ALA A 96 -3.76 -9.41 6.17
CA ALA A 96 -4.14 -10.70 5.59
C ALA A 96 -5.57 -10.75 5.01
N LYS A 97 -6.42 -9.79 5.34
CA LYS A 97 -7.79 -9.65 4.82
C LYS A 97 -7.83 -8.71 3.61
N GLY A 98 -6.70 -8.15 3.19
CA GLY A 98 -6.61 -7.18 2.10
C GLY A 98 -7.03 -5.77 2.49
N GLN A 99 -7.18 -5.47 3.78
CA GLN A 99 -7.53 -4.13 4.26
C GLN A 99 -6.27 -3.30 4.47
N LEU A 100 -6.34 -2.00 4.20
CA LEU A 100 -5.26 -1.08 4.55
C LEU A 100 -5.13 -0.97 6.07
N THR A 101 -3.89 -1.07 6.55
CA THR A 101 -3.54 -0.89 7.96
C THR A 101 -3.46 0.59 8.32
N SER A 102 -3.28 0.90 9.61
CA SER A 102 -3.12 2.29 10.10
C SER A 102 -1.88 3.01 9.56
N LYS A 103 -0.89 2.28 9.05
CA LYS A 103 0.34 2.85 8.48
C LYS A 103 0.17 3.33 7.03
N ALA A 104 -0.88 2.87 6.35
CA ALA A 104 -1.10 3.20 4.95
C ALA A 104 -1.33 4.71 4.77
N GLY A 105 -0.60 5.31 3.82
CA GLY A 105 -0.71 6.72 3.45
C GLY A 105 0.06 7.68 4.37
N ILE A 106 0.70 7.19 5.44
CA ILE A 106 1.53 8.02 6.32
C ILE A 106 2.89 8.21 5.67
N ILE A 107 3.28 9.46 5.51
CA ILE A 107 4.61 9.85 5.04
C ILE A 107 5.31 10.52 6.20
N GLU A 108 6.40 9.95 6.68
CA GLU A 108 7.08 10.39 7.91
C GLU A 108 7.50 11.87 7.86
N SER A 109 7.99 12.34 6.71
CA SER A 109 8.35 13.76 6.52
C SER A 109 7.15 14.70 6.63
N LEU A 110 5.99 14.30 6.07
CA LEU A 110 4.76 15.09 6.18
C LEU A 110 4.15 15.00 7.59
N ASP A 111 4.24 13.85 8.25
CA ASP A 111 3.72 13.66 9.60
C ASP A 111 4.44 14.55 10.63
N ALA A 112 5.75 14.73 10.47
CA ALA A 112 6.53 15.68 11.27
C ALA A 112 6.03 17.12 11.08
N LEU A 113 5.87 17.56 9.82
CA LEU A 113 5.34 18.90 9.51
C LEU A 113 3.89 19.08 9.98
N VAL A 114 3.07 18.03 9.95
CA VAL A 114 1.69 18.10 10.46
C VAL A 114 1.67 18.30 11.97
N LYS A 115 2.57 17.63 12.73
CA LYS A 115 2.69 17.87 14.17
C LYS A 115 3.07 19.32 14.48
N GLU A 116 3.99 19.89 13.71
CA GLU A 116 4.33 21.32 13.80
C GLU A 116 3.13 22.20 13.44
N PHE A 117 2.40 21.87 12.38
CA PHE A 117 1.21 22.60 11.93
C PHE A 117 0.09 22.60 12.98
N VAL A 118 -0.14 21.48 13.67
CA VAL A 118 -1.16 21.36 14.73
C VAL A 118 -0.76 22.16 15.97
N ALA A 119 0.53 22.16 16.32
CA ALA A 119 1.06 22.92 17.46
C ALA A 119 1.19 24.43 17.20
N ALA A 120 1.34 24.83 15.94
CA ALA A 120 1.53 26.21 15.52
C ALA A 120 0.31 27.11 15.79
N SER A 121 0.57 28.41 16.00
CA SER A 121 -0.47 29.44 16.04
C SER A 121 -1.09 29.68 14.65
N ASN A 122 -2.23 30.39 14.59
CA ASN A 122 -2.94 30.61 13.32
C ASN A 122 -2.11 31.35 12.25
N ASP A 123 -1.16 32.20 12.68
CA ASP A 123 -0.27 32.93 11.76
C ASP A 123 0.88 32.06 11.26
N GLU A 124 1.43 31.20 12.13
CA GLU A 124 2.51 30.25 11.80
C GLU A 124 2.02 29.07 10.95
N LYS A 125 0.75 28.66 11.09
CA LYS A 125 0.12 27.61 10.27
C LYS A 125 0.26 27.86 8.77
N LYS A 126 0.24 29.12 8.33
CA LYS A 126 0.43 29.48 6.92
C LYS A 126 1.85 29.17 6.44
N ALA A 127 2.86 29.44 7.28
CA ALA A 127 4.26 29.15 6.94
C ALA A 127 4.52 27.64 6.87
N VAL A 128 4.02 26.89 7.86
CA VAL A 128 4.14 25.41 7.85
C VAL A 128 3.35 24.80 6.69
N PHE A 129 2.19 25.36 6.33
CA PHE A 129 1.43 24.92 5.16
C PHE A 129 2.23 25.05 3.85
N SER A 130 2.97 26.14 3.66
CA SER A 130 3.85 26.31 2.50
C SER A 130 5.01 25.29 2.48
N GLN A 131 5.55 24.91 3.64
CA GLN A 131 6.55 23.85 3.73
C GLN A 131 5.96 22.48 3.36
N ILE A 132 4.73 22.19 3.80
CA ILE A 132 3.99 20.99 3.41
C ILE A 132 3.79 20.95 1.89
N GLU A 133 3.42 22.08 1.26
CA GLU A 133 3.30 22.17 -0.20
C GLU A 133 4.61 21.90 -0.93
N GLU A 134 5.72 22.43 -0.44
CA GLU A 134 7.05 22.20 -1.03
C GLU A 134 7.46 20.73 -0.93
N GLU A 135 7.30 20.11 0.24
CA GLU A 135 7.62 18.69 0.43
C GLU A 135 6.74 17.79 -0.44
N ILE A 136 5.46 18.13 -0.61
CA ILE A 136 4.57 17.39 -1.52
C ILE A 136 4.98 17.56 -2.97
N GLY A 137 5.54 18.72 -3.35
CA GLY A 137 6.08 18.97 -4.69
C GLY A 137 7.27 18.07 -5.04
N LYS A 138 7.98 17.53 -4.03
CA LYS A 138 9.10 16.59 -4.20
C LYS A 138 8.63 15.13 -4.34
N LEU A 139 7.37 14.84 -4.03
CA LEU A 139 6.81 13.48 -4.05
C LEU A 139 6.35 13.09 -5.46
N GLU A 140 6.63 11.84 -5.85
CA GLU A 140 6.21 11.27 -7.13
C GLU A 140 5.38 9.98 -6.95
N GLY A 141 4.64 9.60 -7.99
CA GLY A 141 3.92 8.33 -8.04
C GLY A 141 2.75 8.24 -7.04
N SER A 142 2.66 7.10 -6.33
CA SER A 142 1.60 6.81 -5.35
C SER A 142 1.64 7.77 -4.15
N THR A 143 2.83 8.20 -3.71
CA THR A 143 3.01 9.14 -2.59
C THR A 143 2.45 10.53 -2.87
N ALA A 144 2.50 10.99 -4.12
CA ALA A 144 1.89 12.26 -4.54
C ALA A 144 0.35 12.24 -4.40
N ARG A 145 -0.29 11.08 -4.54
CA ARG A 145 -1.75 10.94 -4.29
C ARG A 145 -2.07 11.20 -2.82
N TYR A 146 -1.21 10.73 -1.90
CA TYR A 146 -1.37 10.97 -0.47
C TYR A 146 -1.13 12.43 -0.09
N GLY A 147 -0.12 13.08 -0.69
CA GLY A 147 0.13 14.52 -0.48
C GLY A 147 -1.09 15.40 -0.74
N LYS A 148 -1.87 15.12 -1.80
CA LYS A 148 -3.13 15.85 -2.05
C LYS A 148 -4.14 15.76 -0.90
N ILE A 149 -4.15 14.65 -0.16
CA ILE A 149 -5.01 14.46 1.01
C ILE A 149 -4.50 15.34 2.16
N TYR A 150 -3.19 15.36 2.40
CA TYR A 150 -2.56 16.24 3.40
C TYR A 150 -2.89 17.72 3.14
N LEU A 151 -2.73 18.21 1.90
CA LEU A 151 -3.07 19.61 1.56
C LEU A 151 -4.52 19.94 1.85
N LYS A 152 -5.43 19.04 1.45
CA LYS A 152 -6.86 19.24 1.67
C LYS A 152 -7.21 19.22 3.17
N ALA A 153 -6.58 18.34 3.94
CA ALA A 153 -6.76 18.26 5.38
C ALA A 153 -6.26 19.54 6.07
N ALA A 154 -5.03 19.98 5.78
CA ALA A 154 -4.45 21.19 6.35
C ALA A 154 -5.28 22.44 5.99
N LYS A 155 -5.69 22.59 4.72
CA LYS A 155 -6.58 23.67 4.28
C LYS A 155 -7.90 23.68 5.05
N ASN A 156 -8.56 22.52 5.17
CA ASN A 156 -9.81 22.44 5.92
C ASN A 156 -9.62 22.74 7.41
N CYS A 157 -8.49 22.36 8.02
CA CYS A 157 -8.19 22.70 9.41
C CYS A 157 -8.01 24.22 9.61
N MET A 158 -7.42 24.93 8.63
CA MET A 158 -7.34 26.40 8.65
C MET A 158 -8.71 27.06 8.48
N GLU A 159 -9.56 26.56 7.59
CA GLU A 159 -10.85 27.16 7.27
C GLU A 159 -11.96 26.85 8.29
N LYS A 160 -11.98 25.61 8.82
CA LYS A 160 -13.08 25.09 9.65
C LYS A 160 -12.72 24.96 11.14
N GLY A 161 -11.46 25.21 11.50
CA GLY A 161 -10.97 25.13 12.87
C GLY A 161 -10.43 23.75 13.27
N ALA A 162 -9.85 23.70 14.48
CA ALA A 162 -9.11 22.55 14.98
C ALA A 162 -9.98 21.28 15.15
N ASP A 163 -11.28 21.43 15.44
CA ASP A 163 -12.19 20.29 15.63
C ASP A 163 -12.52 19.55 14.33
N TYR A 164 -12.19 20.11 13.16
CA TYR A 164 -12.51 19.50 11.86
C TYR A 164 -11.93 18.09 11.73
N ALA A 165 -10.64 17.90 12.05
CA ALA A 165 -9.97 16.62 11.89
C ALA A 165 -10.63 15.54 12.74
N LYS A 166 -10.86 15.82 14.03
CA LYS A 166 -11.55 14.92 14.96
C LYS A 166 -12.97 14.54 14.48
N ASN A 167 -13.76 15.53 14.05
CA ASN A 167 -15.13 15.29 13.58
C ASN A 167 -15.15 14.46 12.30
N GLU A 168 -14.21 14.70 11.38
CA GLU A 168 -14.09 13.97 10.13
C GLU A 168 -13.62 12.53 10.35
N VAL A 169 -12.66 12.30 11.26
CA VAL A 169 -12.25 10.95 11.68
C VAL A 169 -13.44 10.16 12.20
N GLN A 170 -14.23 10.73 13.11
CA GLN A 170 -15.44 10.06 13.62
C GLN A 170 -16.47 9.77 12.52
N ARG A 171 -16.62 10.68 11.55
CA ARG A 171 -17.51 10.46 10.40
C ARG A 171 -17.03 9.29 9.55
N LEU A 172 -15.72 9.22 9.27
CA LEU A 172 -15.12 8.15 8.49
C LEU A 172 -15.21 6.79 9.20
N GLU A 173 -15.01 6.73 10.51
CA GLU A 173 -15.19 5.51 11.31
C GLU A 173 -16.63 4.99 11.24
N ARG A 174 -17.63 5.87 11.35
CA ARG A 174 -19.04 5.49 11.19
C ARG A 174 -19.36 4.97 9.78
N ILE A 175 -18.66 5.46 8.75
CA ILE A 175 -18.83 5.00 7.37
C ILE A 175 -18.15 3.64 7.18
N LEU A 176 -16.94 3.46 7.72
CA LEU A 176 -16.21 2.19 7.67
C LEU A 176 -16.91 1.08 8.46
N GLY A 177 -17.71 1.42 9.48
CA GLY A 177 -18.59 0.48 10.17
C GLY A 177 -19.83 0.05 9.38
N LYS A 178 -20.10 0.66 8.22
CA LYS A 178 -21.19 0.29 7.30
C LYS A 178 -20.66 -0.51 6.11
N SER A 179 -21.56 -1.11 5.35
CA SER A 179 -21.21 -1.76 4.10
C SER A 179 -20.77 -0.72 3.06
N VAL A 180 -19.48 -0.75 2.71
CA VAL A 180 -18.86 0.08 1.67
C VAL A 180 -18.08 -0.82 0.71
N SER A 181 -17.92 -0.39 -0.55
CA SER A 181 -17.09 -1.14 -1.48
C SER A 181 -15.62 -1.13 -1.04
N PRO A 182 -14.83 -2.18 -1.30
CA PRO A 182 -13.43 -2.25 -0.89
C PRO A 182 -12.58 -1.05 -1.33
N ALA A 183 -12.75 -0.61 -2.58
CA ALA A 183 -12.03 0.57 -3.09
C ALA A 183 -12.37 1.87 -2.33
N LYS A 184 -13.64 2.05 -1.92
CA LYS A 184 -14.04 3.21 -1.11
C LYS A 184 -13.56 3.06 0.34
N ALA A 185 -13.54 1.85 0.87
CA ALA A 185 -12.99 1.56 2.20
C ALA A 185 -11.50 1.94 2.25
N ASP A 186 -10.73 1.63 1.20
CA ASP A 186 -9.33 2.02 1.09
C ASP A 186 -9.17 3.55 1.06
N GLU A 187 -9.96 4.25 0.24
CA GLU A 187 -9.95 5.72 0.19
C GLU A 187 -10.28 6.36 1.54
N PHE A 188 -11.29 5.84 2.25
CA PHE A 188 -11.68 6.33 3.57
C PHE A 188 -10.64 5.99 4.63
N THR A 189 -10.00 4.82 4.56
CA THR A 189 -8.95 4.42 5.49
C THR A 189 -7.71 5.28 5.33
N LEU A 190 -7.26 5.54 4.09
CA LEU A 190 -6.16 6.46 3.80
C LEU A 190 -6.44 7.86 4.35
N LYS A 191 -7.63 8.41 4.07
CA LYS A 191 -8.03 9.71 4.61
C LYS A 191 -8.07 9.72 6.13
N LYS A 192 -8.61 8.66 6.75
CA LYS A 192 -8.69 8.54 8.20
C LYS A 192 -7.30 8.52 8.83
N ASN A 193 -6.39 7.68 8.32
CA ASN A 193 -5.02 7.57 8.83
C ASN A 193 -4.28 8.91 8.78
N ILE A 194 -4.40 9.62 7.66
CA ILE A 194 -3.78 10.95 7.50
C ILE A 194 -4.44 11.98 8.44
N LEU A 195 -5.77 12.00 8.53
CA LEU A 195 -6.50 12.94 9.39
C LEU A 195 -6.27 12.73 10.89
N ILE A 196 -5.93 11.51 11.32
CA ILE A 196 -5.56 11.24 12.71
C ILE A 196 -4.32 12.05 13.12
N ALA A 197 -3.38 12.34 12.20
CA ALA A 197 -2.24 13.19 12.50
C ALA A 197 -2.63 14.67 12.77
N PHE A 198 -3.79 15.10 12.26
CA PHE A 198 -4.31 16.47 12.44
C PHE A 198 -5.28 16.60 13.63
N ALA A 199 -5.73 15.49 14.22
CA ALA A 199 -6.78 15.44 15.23
C ALA A 199 -6.21 15.42 16.66
#